data_AF-A0A839VEZ1-F1
#
_entry.id   AF-A0A839VEZ1-F1
#
_cell.length_a   1.000
_cell.length_b   1.000
_cell.length_c   1.000
_cell.angle_alpha   90.00
_cell.angle_beta   90.00
_cell.angle_gamma   90.00
#
_symmetry.space_group_name_H-M   'P 1'
#
loop_
_entity.id
_entity.type
_entity.pdbx_description
1 polymer ?
#
loop_
_entity_poly.entity_id
_entity_poly.type
_entity_poly.pdbx_seq_one_letter_code
_entity_poly.pdbx_strand_id
1 'polypeptide(L)'
;MTVETNIGKLILHYDGTQSLTKPIYEVTENDGIGTLRIQARTEKEAYQLLRGAKSKYPNLDVDEVMKQMQVTDDYTPRIVNMSIELGGEECGRSVVKSCLALASFRGIDIDQCSPADHYLNYGGSANFGGYYDSDLVLNRPPDSIFHCVAVTGNSKSQMLLGYVEYFSVQRVVVCLSDTYEGDDFESMYAIDPRDGNELELKVDLSFSKADVAAICDYKRASQEGMHFAVGEVMRIGYAASLERQKNKVLGEAVDYGLANCGAKEGDILTEEHLRKLSQLIAEKMTPYLLQRIKK
;
A
#
# COMPACT_ATOMS: atom_id res chain seq x y z
N MET A 1 -1.74 -3.73 -7.90
CA MET A 1 -2.44 -4.78 -7.12
C MET A 1 -3.85 -4.93 -7.68
N THR A 2 -4.43 -6.14 -7.72
CA THR A 2 -5.83 -6.32 -8.11
C THR A 2 -6.70 -6.25 -6.86
N VAL A 3 -7.79 -5.49 -6.93
CA VAL A 3 -8.78 -5.40 -5.85
C VAL A 3 -10.13 -5.85 -6.35
N GLU A 4 -10.87 -6.58 -5.51
CA GLU A 4 -12.24 -6.98 -5.80
C GLU A 4 -13.21 -6.00 -5.16
N THR A 5 -14.18 -5.55 -5.94
CA THR A 5 -15.23 -4.62 -5.53
C THR A 5 -16.59 -5.18 -5.95
N ASN A 6 -17.67 -4.58 -5.46
CA ASN A 6 -19.02 -4.93 -5.89
C ASN A 6 -19.30 -4.64 -7.37
N ILE A 7 -18.47 -3.83 -8.04
CA ILE A 7 -18.56 -3.54 -9.48
C ILE A 7 -17.57 -4.36 -10.32
N GLY A 8 -16.83 -5.28 -9.69
CA GLY A 8 -15.89 -6.18 -10.36
C GLY A 8 -14.43 -5.97 -9.95
N LYS A 9 -13.51 -6.55 -10.74
CA LYS A 9 -12.07 -6.50 -10.50
C LYS A 9 -11.46 -5.21 -11.04
N LEU A 10 -10.81 -4.45 -10.16
CA LEU A 10 -10.08 -3.24 -10.50
C LEU A 10 -8.57 -3.45 -10.28
N ILE A 11 -7.77 -2.71 -11.03
CA ILE A 11 -6.34 -2.55 -10.81
C ILE A 11 -6.17 -1.32 -9.92
N LEU A 12 -5.61 -1.50 -8.74
CA LEU A 12 -5.13 -0.43 -7.87
C LEU A 12 -3.68 -0.09 -8.24
N HIS A 13 -3.48 1.16 -8.62
CA HIS A 13 -2.18 1.75 -8.96
C HIS A 13 -1.48 2.30 -7.72
N TYR A 14 -0.18 2.54 -7.83
CA TYR A 14 0.65 3.02 -6.72
C TYR A 14 0.26 4.43 -6.24
N ASP A 15 -0.34 5.25 -7.12
CA ASP A 15 -0.84 6.58 -6.82
C ASP A 15 -2.20 6.56 -6.08
N GLY A 16 -2.79 5.37 -5.92
CA GLY A 16 -4.09 5.15 -5.30
C GLY A 16 -5.27 5.22 -6.28
N THR A 17 -5.02 5.49 -7.57
CA THR A 17 -6.06 5.44 -8.58
C THR A 17 -6.46 4.00 -8.90
N GLN A 18 -7.69 3.83 -9.38
CA GLN A 18 -8.24 2.55 -9.76
C GLN A 18 -8.63 2.57 -11.23
N SER A 19 -8.35 1.48 -11.94
CA SER A 19 -8.80 1.31 -13.33
C SER A 19 -9.40 -0.07 -13.53
N LEU A 20 -10.24 -0.23 -14.54
CA LEU A 20 -10.81 -1.54 -14.87
C LEU A 20 -9.70 -2.56 -15.16
N THR A 21 -9.88 -3.82 -14.78
CA THR A 21 -8.95 -4.89 -15.20
C THR A 21 -9.02 -5.17 -16.69
N LYS A 22 -10.19 -4.95 -17.30
CA LYS A 22 -10.45 -5.09 -18.73
C LYS A 22 -11.35 -3.96 -19.20
N PRO A 23 -11.15 -3.42 -20.42
CA PRO A 23 -12.10 -2.47 -20.99
C PRO A 23 -13.46 -3.12 -21.21
N ILE A 24 -14.52 -2.33 -21.17
CA ILE A 24 -15.88 -2.78 -21.50
C ILE A 24 -16.11 -2.49 -22.98
N TYR A 25 -16.63 -3.50 -23.68
CA TYR A 25 -17.02 -3.43 -25.08
C TYR A 25 -18.38 -4.12 -25.22
N GLU A 26 -19.44 -3.33 -25.37
CA GLU A 26 -20.82 -3.81 -25.45
C GLU A 26 -21.45 -3.33 -26.76
N VAL A 27 -22.15 -4.24 -27.44
CA VAL A 27 -22.94 -3.92 -28.63
C VAL A 27 -24.37 -4.34 -28.36
N THR A 28 -25.30 -3.40 -28.46
CA THR A 28 -26.74 -3.67 -28.38
C THR A 28 -27.40 -3.31 -29.70
N GLU A 29 -28.18 -4.24 -30.28
CA GLU A 29 -28.98 -3.97 -31.47
C GLU A 29 -30.44 -3.76 -31.04
N ASN A 30 -30.95 -2.54 -31.25
CA ASN A 30 -32.36 -2.23 -31.09
C ASN A 30 -32.88 -1.64 -32.40
N ASP A 31 -33.95 -2.21 -32.95
CA ASP A 31 -34.65 -1.72 -34.15
C ASP A 31 -33.73 -1.43 -35.36
N GLY A 32 -32.71 -2.26 -35.58
CA GLY A 32 -31.75 -2.11 -36.68
C GLY A 32 -30.67 -1.05 -36.47
N ILE A 33 -30.66 -0.38 -35.31
CA ILE A 33 -29.60 0.55 -34.90
C ILE A 33 -28.73 -0.15 -33.84
N GLY A 34 -27.48 -0.41 -34.20
CA GLY A 34 -26.46 -0.92 -33.28
C GLY A 34 -25.90 0.22 -32.43
N THR A 35 -26.04 0.12 -31.11
CA THR A 35 -25.37 1.01 -30.14
C THR A 35 -24.10 0.33 -29.66
N LEU A 36 -22.96 1.00 -29.83
CA LEU A 36 -21.66 0.56 -29.35
C LEU A 36 -21.28 1.35 -28.09
N ARG A 37 -21.11 0.66 -26.96
CA ARG A 37 -20.60 1.25 -25.72
C ARG A 37 -19.19 0.72 -25.46
N ILE A 38 -18.23 1.64 -25.40
CA ILE A 38 -16.84 1.35 -25.05
C ILE A 38 -16.48 2.12 -23.78
N GLN A 39 -15.93 1.41 -22.79
CA GLN A 39 -15.29 2.02 -21.63
C GLN A 39 -13.84 1.55 -21.57
N ALA A 40 -12.91 2.48 -21.75
CA ALA A 40 -11.48 2.23 -21.74
C ALA A 40 -10.80 2.93 -20.57
N ARG A 41 -9.59 2.50 -20.23
CA ARG A 41 -8.78 3.07 -19.14
C ARG A 41 -8.03 4.33 -19.58
N THR A 42 -7.76 4.42 -20.88
CA THR A 42 -7.00 5.54 -21.48
C THR A 42 -7.57 5.85 -22.85
N GLU A 43 -7.35 7.08 -23.31
CA GLU A 43 -7.70 7.52 -24.66
C GLU A 43 -7.03 6.64 -25.74
N LYS A 44 -5.77 6.27 -25.53
CA LYS A 44 -5.04 5.36 -26.43
C LYS A 44 -5.71 3.99 -26.53
N GLU A 45 -6.18 3.44 -25.41
CA GLU A 45 -6.92 2.17 -25.40
C GLU A 45 -8.28 2.32 -26.07
N ALA A 46 -9.00 3.42 -25.83
CA ALA A 46 -10.27 3.71 -26.51
C ALA A 46 -10.09 3.72 -28.03
N TYR A 47 -9.04 4.40 -28.51
CA TYR A 47 -8.71 4.47 -29.94
C TYR A 47 -8.41 3.08 -30.53
N GLN A 48 -7.66 2.24 -29.82
CA GLN A 48 -7.37 0.88 -30.26
C GLN A 48 -8.64 0.02 -30.35
N LEU A 49 -9.53 0.12 -29.36
CA LEU A 49 -10.82 -0.60 -29.36
C LEU A 49 -11.72 -0.14 -30.51
N LEU A 50 -11.80 1.16 -30.77
CA LEU A 50 -12.58 1.72 -31.88
C LEU A 50 -12.02 1.30 -33.25
N ARG A 51 -10.69 1.28 -33.42
CA ARG A 51 -10.07 0.74 -34.64
C ARG A 51 -10.40 -0.75 -34.83
N GLY A 52 -10.40 -1.53 -33.76
CA GLY A 52 -10.85 -2.91 -33.79
C GLY A 52 -12.33 -3.04 -34.19
N ALA A 53 -13.19 -2.17 -33.66
CA ALA A 53 -14.62 -2.11 -34.00
C ALA A 53 -14.86 -1.77 -35.47
N LYS A 54 -14.09 -0.84 -36.05
CA LYS A 54 -14.20 -0.44 -37.46
C LYS A 54 -14.03 -1.62 -38.43
N SER A 55 -13.23 -2.63 -38.07
CA SER A 55 -13.11 -3.86 -38.87
C SER A 55 -14.41 -4.66 -38.94
N LYS A 56 -15.27 -4.57 -37.92
CA LYS A 56 -16.58 -5.24 -37.85
C LYS A 56 -17.73 -4.35 -38.30
N TYR A 57 -17.56 -3.03 -38.16
CA TYR A 57 -18.54 -2.01 -38.50
C TYR A 57 -17.89 -0.95 -39.42
N PRO A 58 -17.81 -1.19 -40.74
CA PRO A 58 -17.05 -0.34 -41.67
C PRO A 58 -17.52 1.13 -41.72
N ASN A 59 -18.80 1.38 -41.40
CA ASN A 59 -19.41 2.71 -41.38
C ASN A 59 -19.08 3.51 -40.11
N LEU A 60 -18.36 2.92 -39.15
CA LEU A 60 -17.94 3.62 -37.93
C LEU A 60 -16.86 4.66 -38.25
N ASP A 61 -17.17 5.93 -38.01
CA ASP A 61 -16.20 7.01 -38.03
C ASP A 61 -15.51 7.11 -36.66
N VAL A 62 -14.28 6.59 -36.58
CA VAL A 62 -13.50 6.54 -35.34
C VAL A 62 -13.17 7.95 -34.84
N ASP A 63 -12.88 8.90 -35.73
CA ASP A 63 -12.41 10.22 -35.32
C ASP A 63 -13.58 11.09 -34.81
N GLU A 64 -14.76 10.97 -35.43
CA GLU A 64 -16.02 11.56 -34.92
C GLU A 64 -16.37 11.02 -33.54
N VAL A 65 -16.31 9.69 -33.34
CA VAL A 65 -16.65 9.05 -32.06
C VAL A 65 -15.65 9.44 -30.97
N MET A 66 -14.35 9.54 -31.30
CA MET A 66 -13.34 10.00 -30.34
C MET A 66 -13.60 11.42 -29.83
N LYS A 67 -14.14 12.32 -30.66
CA LYS A 67 -14.51 13.69 -30.21
C LYS A 67 -15.66 13.71 -29.22
N GLN A 68 -16.50 12.68 -29.23
CA GLN A 68 -17.63 12.54 -28.29
C GLN A 68 -17.20 11.86 -26.98
N MET A 69 -15.94 11.45 -26.85
CA MET A 69 -15.41 10.79 -25.66
C MET A 69 -15.56 11.70 -24.44
N GLN A 70 -16.12 11.14 -23.37
CA GLN A 70 -16.19 11.79 -22.07
C GLN A 70 -15.26 11.07 -21.10
N VAL A 71 -14.33 11.84 -20.52
CA VAL A 71 -13.56 11.37 -19.38
C VAL A 71 -14.44 11.51 -18.15
N THR A 72 -14.77 10.38 -17.53
CA THR A 72 -15.59 10.34 -16.31
C THR A 72 -14.79 9.70 -15.19
N ASP A 73 -14.77 10.36 -14.04
CA ASP A 73 -14.31 9.77 -12.78
C ASP A 73 -15.54 9.40 -11.93
N ASP A 74 -15.54 8.20 -11.37
CA ASP A 74 -16.57 7.74 -10.43
C ASP A 74 -15.92 7.29 -9.12
N TYR A 75 -16.69 7.36 -8.04
CA TYR A 75 -16.28 6.94 -6.73
C TYR A 75 -16.77 5.53 -6.44
N THR A 76 -15.84 4.58 -6.44
CA THR A 76 -16.11 3.16 -6.20
C THR A 76 -16.91 2.95 -4.90
N PRO A 77 -18.00 2.16 -4.92
CA PRO A 77 -18.74 1.84 -3.71
C PRO A 77 -17.88 1.11 -2.67
N ARG A 78 -18.20 1.36 -1.40
CA ARG A 78 -17.27 1.38 -0.25
C ARG A 78 -16.61 0.08 0.19
N ILE A 79 -16.84 -1.05 -0.47
CA ILE A 79 -16.27 -2.34 -0.03
C ILE A 79 -15.20 -2.78 -1.01
N VAL A 80 -13.95 -2.61 -0.60
CA VAL A 80 -12.78 -3.14 -1.27
C VAL A 80 -12.35 -4.39 -0.52
N ASN A 81 -12.47 -5.55 -1.17
CA ASN A 81 -11.90 -6.78 -0.65
C ASN A 81 -10.46 -6.90 -1.13
N MET A 82 -9.55 -7.02 -0.18
CA MET A 82 -8.13 -7.23 -0.44
C MET A 82 -7.72 -8.58 0.14
N SER A 83 -7.05 -9.39 -0.68
CA SER A 83 -6.33 -10.56 -0.20
C SER A 83 -4.85 -10.22 -0.20
N ILE A 84 -4.20 -10.41 0.94
CA ILE A 84 -2.76 -10.24 1.09
C ILE A 84 -2.22 -11.60 1.54
N GLU A 85 -1.41 -12.21 0.69
CA GLU A 85 -0.67 -13.43 1.01
C GLU A 85 0.74 -13.02 1.44
N LEU A 86 0.99 -13.10 2.75
CA LEU A 86 2.25 -12.64 3.35
C LEU A 86 2.68 -13.66 4.40
N GLY A 87 3.77 -14.38 4.12
CA GLY A 87 4.24 -15.48 4.95
C GLY A 87 4.80 -16.64 4.13
N GLY A 88 4.88 -17.82 4.76
CA GLY A 88 5.47 -19.02 4.18
C GLY A 88 6.97 -19.14 4.42
N GLU A 89 7.54 -20.26 3.98
CA GLU A 89 8.93 -20.65 4.27
C GLU A 89 9.95 -19.63 3.73
N GLU A 90 9.81 -19.20 2.48
CA GLU A 90 10.72 -18.23 1.86
C GLU A 90 10.69 -16.86 2.56
N CYS A 91 9.49 -16.44 3.00
CA CYS A 91 9.35 -15.22 3.81
C CYS A 91 10.08 -15.38 5.15
N GLY A 92 9.89 -16.52 5.82
CA GLY A 92 10.62 -16.87 7.04
C GLY A 92 12.14 -16.80 6.86
N ARG A 93 12.66 -17.44 5.81
CA ARG A 93 14.08 -17.39 5.45
C ARG A 93 14.60 -15.97 5.23
N SER A 94 13.81 -15.12 4.57
CA SER A 94 14.16 -13.71 4.36
C SER A 94 14.25 -12.92 5.67
N VAL A 95 13.30 -13.14 6.59
CA VAL A 95 13.29 -12.53 7.92
C VAL A 95 14.54 -12.95 8.72
N VAL A 96 14.82 -14.26 8.78
CA VAL A 96 15.99 -14.78 9.51
C VAL A 96 17.29 -14.22 8.95
N LYS A 97 17.45 -14.17 7.61
CA LYS A 97 18.62 -13.57 6.95
C LYS A 97 18.78 -12.09 7.27
N SER A 98 17.68 -11.34 7.35
CA SER A 98 17.71 -9.91 7.69
C SER A 98 18.25 -9.69 9.11
N CYS A 99 17.78 -10.49 10.07
CA CYS A 99 18.29 -10.45 11.44
C CYS A 99 19.76 -10.88 11.53
N LEU A 100 20.16 -11.95 10.84
CA LEU A 100 21.56 -12.40 10.79
C LEU A 100 22.49 -11.35 10.17
N ALA A 101 22.05 -10.67 9.11
CA ALA A 101 22.83 -9.60 8.50
C ALA A 101 23.09 -8.47 9.50
N LEU A 102 22.08 -8.07 10.28
CA LEU A 102 22.24 -7.06 11.32
C LEU A 102 23.11 -7.55 12.49
N ALA A 103 22.99 -8.82 12.89
CA ALA A 103 23.84 -9.42 13.91
C ALA A 103 25.31 -9.46 13.45
N SER A 104 25.56 -9.87 12.20
CA SER A 104 26.89 -9.88 11.58
C SER A 104 27.49 -8.49 11.48
N PHE A 105 26.68 -7.47 11.13
CA PHE A 105 27.11 -6.07 11.16
C PHE A 105 27.60 -5.63 12.56
N ARG A 106 27.07 -6.22 13.63
CA ARG A 106 27.51 -5.98 15.01
C ARG A 106 28.69 -6.86 15.45
N GLY A 107 29.21 -7.69 14.55
CA GLY A 107 30.36 -8.56 14.81
C GLY A 107 30.00 -9.91 15.44
N ILE A 108 28.72 -10.31 15.43
CA ILE A 108 28.32 -11.66 15.85
C ILE A 108 28.67 -12.64 14.73
N ASP A 109 29.43 -13.68 15.07
CA ASP A 109 29.79 -14.76 14.17
C ASP A 109 28.61 -15.74 14.02
N ILE A 110 28.55 -16.40 12.86
CA ILE A 110 27.48 -17.33 12.50
C ILE A 110 27.45 -18.55 13.42
N ASP A 111 28.59 -18.94 14.00
CA ASP A 111 28.69 -20.04 14.96
C ASP A 111 27.83 -19.84 16.21
N GLN A 112 27.73 -18.59 16.68
CA GLN A 112 26.87 -18.16 17.78
C GLN A 112 25.38 -18.14 17.42
N CYS A 113 25.03 -18.36 16.16
CA CYS A 113 23.67 -18.33 15.63
C CYS A 113 23.22 -19.71 15.11
N SER A 114 23.72 -20.79 15.72
CA SER A 114 23.55 -22.18 15.27
C SER A 114 22.12 -22.56 14.86
N PRO A 115 21.04 -22.23 15.62
CA PRO A 115 19.67 -22.52 15.20
C PRO A 115 19.27 -21.85 13.87
N ALA A 116 19.66 -20.58 13.68
CA ALA A 116 19.36 -19.83 12.47
C ALA A 116 20.17 -20.31 11.27
N ASP A 117 21.46 -20.60 11.45
CA ASP A 117 22.30 -21.17 10.41
C ASP A 117 21.76 -22.53 9.95
N HIS A 118 21.37 -23.37 10.91
CA HIS A 118 20.80 -24.68 10.60
C HIS A 118 19.52 -24.57 9.78
N TYR A 119 18.57 -23.72 10.21
CA TYR A 119 17.32 -23.48 9.50
C TYR A 119 17.53 -23.02 8.06
N LEU A 120 18.49 -22.11 7.83
CA LEU A 120 18.75 -21.55 6.50
C LEU A 120 19.47 -22.53 5.55
N ASN A 121 20.36 -23.37 6.06
CA ASN A 121 21.17 -24.26 5.21
C ASN A 121 20.60 -25.68 5.07
N TYR A 122 19.94 -26.19 6.12
CA TYR A 122 19.49 -27.57 6.19
C TYR A 122 17.97 -27.71 6.38
N GLY A 123 17.27 -26.60 6.60
CA GLY A 123 15.84 -26.60 6.94
C GLY A 123 15.60 -26.94 8.42
N GLY A 124 14.37 -27.31 8.75
CA GLY A 124 13.99 -27.71 10.11
C GLY A 124 12.83 -26.90 10.68
N SER A 125 12.65 -26.97 12.01
CA SER A 125 11.64 -26.21 12.72
C SER A 125 11.88 -24.71 12.57
N ALA A 126 10.82 -23.95 12.33
CA ALA A 126 10.91 -22.50 12.29
C ALA A 126 11.46 -21.96 13.61
N ASN A 127 12.56 -21.22 13.54
CA ASN A 127 13.13 -20.47 14.66
C ASN A 127 12.59 -19.03 14.70
N PHE A 128 11.37 -18.82 14.20
CA PHE A 128 10.71 -17.53 14.14
C PHE A 128 9.20 -17.70 14.25
N GLY A 129 8.50 -16.63 14.60
CA GLY A 129 7.05 -16.63 14.65
C GLY A 129 6.45 -15.24 14.69
N GLY A 130 5.18 -15.16 14.31
CA GLY A 130 4.41 -13.92 14.40
C GLY A 130 4.16 -13.52 15.85
N TYR A 131 4.29 -12.23 16.15
CA TYR A 131 4.01 -11.69 17.48
C TYR A 131 3.02 -10.52 17.40
N TYR A 132 1.83 -10.71 17.97
CA TYR A 132 0.73 -9.73 17.93
C TYR A 132 0.01 -9.56 19.27
N ASP A 133 0.58 -10.10 20.36
CA ASP A 133 0.01 -9.93 21.71
C ASP A 133 0.17 -8.49 22.23
N SER A 134 1.22 -7.79 21.79
CA SER A 134 1.48 -6.39 22.12
C SER A 134 2.32 -5.70 21.04
N ASP A 135 2.55 -4.40 21.20
CA ASP A 135 3.44 -3.63 20.33
C ASP A 135 4.86 -3.61 20.91
N LEU A 136 5.82 -4.14 20.16
CA LEU A 136 7.22 -4.19 20.60
C LEU A 136 7.95 -2.88 20.34
N VAL A 137 7.43 -2.01 19.48
CA VAL A 137 8.06 -0.71 19.16
C VAL A 137 7.62 0.32 20.19
N LEU A 138 8.48 0.61 21.16
CA LEU A 138 8.18 1.43 22.34
C LEU A 138 7.89 2.89 22.00
N ASN A 139 8.49 3.41 20.92
CA ASN A 139 8.33 4.78 20.45
C ASN A 139 7.69 4.83 19.05
N ARG A 140 6.69 3.97 18.80
CA ARG A 140 6.01 3.89 17.51
C ARG A 140 5.53 5.28 17.03
N PRO A 141 5.99 5.75 15.87
CA PRO A 141 5.47 6.98 15.28
C PRO A 141 4.00 6.80 14.86
N PRO A 142 3.06 7.67 15.31
CA PRO A 142 1.62 7.43 15.14
C PRO A 142 1.14 7.56 13.69
N ASP A 143 1.85 8.29 12.83
CA ASP A 143 1.42 8.56 11.45
C ASP A 143 2.46 8.10 10.41
N SER A 144 3.36 7.22 10.81
CA SER A 144 4.38 6.65 9.93
C SER A 144 4.20 5.16 9.74
N ILE A 145 4.46 4.72 8.51
CA ILE A 145 4.64 3.31 8.17
C ILE A 145 6.15 3.10 8.11
N PHE A 146 6.64 1.98 8.60
CA PHE A 146 8.06 1.70 8.62
C PHE A 146 8.39 0.24 8.32
N HIS A 147 9.66 0.01 8.00
CA HIS A 147 10.32 -1.29 8.11
C HIS A 147 11.35 -1.19 9.20
N CYS A 148 11.49 -2.22 10.02
CA CYS A 148 12.62 -2.29 10.94
C CYS A 148 13.17 -3.71 11.06
N VAL A 149 14.46 -3.77 11.36
CA VAL A 149 15.15 -4.97 11.83
C VAL A 149 15.83 -4.59 13.13
N ALA A 150 15.63 -5.38 14.18
CA ALA A 150 16.29 -5.23 15.46
C ALA A 150 16.92 -6.55 15.88
N VAL A 151 18.06 -6.49 16.57
CA VAL A 151 18.75 -7.63 17.16
C VAL A 151 19.20 -7.26 18.57
N THR A 152 18.96 -8.16 19.52
CA THR A 152 19.40 -8.01 20.90
C THR A 152 20.11 -9.27 21.37
N GLY A 153 21.31 -9.12 21.92
CA GLY A 153 21.99 -10.14 22.69
C GLY A 153 21.77 -9.93 24.17
N ASN A 154 21.44 -10.98 24.91
CA ASN A 154 21.26 -10.93 26.36
C ASN A 154 22.02 -12.07 27.04
N SER A 155 23.08 -11.71 27.75
CA SER A 155 23.98 -12.61 28.48
C SER A 155 23.27 -13.34 29.62
N LYS A 156 22.30 -12.69 30.29
CA LYS A 156 21.57 -13.27 31.42
C LYS A 156 20.59 -14.36 31.00
N SER A 157 19.84 -14.16 29.92
CA SER A 157 18.93 -15.16 29.37
C SER A 157 19.63 -16.13 28.41
N GLN A 158 20.86 -15.80 28.00
CA GLN A 158 21.63 -16.49 26.97
C GLN A 158 20.90 -16.54 25.62
N MET A 159 20.16 -15.48 25.30
CA MET A 159 19.40 -15.42 24.05
C MET A 159 19.95 -14.35 23.12
N LEU A 160 20.00 -14.70 21.84
CA LEU A 160 20.20 -13.77 20.74
C LEU A 160 18.88 -13.75 19.95
N LEU A 161 18.17 -12.63 20.03
CA LEU A 161 16.86 -12.47 19.42
C LEU A 161 16.90 -11.44 18.31
N GLY A 162 16.12 -11.68 17.27
CA GLY A 162 15.87 -10.75 16.19
C GLY A 162 14.40 -10.37 16.13
N TYR A 163 14.11 -9.22 15.54
CA TYR A 163 12.77 -8.76 15.23
C TYR A 163 12.75 -8.09 13.88
N VAL A 164 11.74 -8.39 13.08
CA VAL A 164 11.48 -7.73 11.82
C VAL A 164 10.05 -7.25 11.81
N GLU A 165 9.87 -5.98 11.45
CA GLU A 165 8.56 -5.44 11.13
C GLU A 165 8.55 -4.94 9.69
N TYR A 166 7.65 -5.47 8.85
CA TYR A 166 7.43 -4.97 7.49
C TYR A 166 6.08 -4.26 7.37
N PHE A 167 6.10 -3.11 6.69
CA PHE A 167 4.97 -2.22 6.45
C PHE A 167 4.17 -1.86 7.72
N SER A 168 4.82 -1.88 8.88
CA SER A 168 4.16 -1.75 10.19
C SER A 168 3.06 -2.79 10.49
N VAL A 169 2.97 -3.87 9.70
CA VAL A 169 1.94 -4.92 9.82
C VAL A 169 2.58 -6.26 10.16
N GLN A 170 3.57 -6.71 9.38
CA GLN A 170 4.14 -8.03 9.55
C GLN A 170 5.16 -8.01 10.68
N ARG A 171 4.77 -8.48 11.87
CA ARG A 171 5.61 -8.50 13.07
C ARG A 171 6.14 -9.90 13.33
N VAL A 172 7.45 -10.09 13.21
CA VAL A 172 8.08 -11.41 13.34
C VAL A 172 9.25 -11.33 14.31
N VAL A 173 9.23 -12.19 15.32
CA VAL A 173 10.35 -12.40 16.23
C VAL A 173 11.11 -13.65 15.78
N VAL A 174 12.43 -13.58 15.87
CA VAL A 174 13.37 -14.62 15.47
C VAL A 174 14.24 -15.02 16.65
N CYS A 175 14.37 -16.31 16.91
CA CYS A 175 15.39 -16.87 17.77
C CYS A 175 16.64 -17.16 16.95
N LEU A 176 17.65 -16.30 17.04
CA LEU A 176 18.94 -16.53 16.39
C LEU A 176 19.79 -17.52 17.19
N SER A 177 19.70 -17.47 18.52
CA SER A 177 20.35 -18.41 19.44
C SER A 177 19.66 -18.44 20.80
N ASP A 178 19.62 -19.60 21.43
CA ASP A 178 19.15 -19.85 22.80
C ASP A 178 20.28 -20.24 23.78
N THR A 179 21.52 -20.15 23.28
CA THR A 179 22.79 -20.47 23.96
C THR A 179 23.82 -19.37 23.72
N TYR A 180 23.37 -18.13 23.57
CA TYR A 180 24.24 -16.96 23.36
C TYR A 180 25.15 -16.72 24.57
N GLU A 181 26.46 -16.55 24.31
CA GLU A 181 27.48 -16.37 25.35
C GLU A 181 28.18 -14.99 25.30
N GLY A 182 27.76 -14.10 24.41
CA GLY A 182 28.34 -12.75 24.30
C GLY A 182 27.74 -11.72 25.26
N ASP A 183 28.23 -10.49 25.16
CA ASP A 183 27.81 -9.35 25.98
C ASP A 183 26.40 -8.85 25.62
N ASP A 184 25.76 -8.13 26.54
CA ASP A 184 24.48 -7.47 26.28
C ASP A 184 24.63 -6.40 25.19
N PHE A 185 23.76 -6.44 24.18
CA PHE A 185 23.71 -5.40 23.16
C PHE A 185 22.33 -5.24 22.53
N GLU A 186 22.11 -4.07 21.95
CA GLU A 186 20.98 -3.77 21.08
C GLU A 186 21.51 -3.19 19.77
N SER A 187 20.84 -3.53 18.67
CA SER A 187 21.12 -3.01 17.35
C SER A 187 19.84 -2.91 16.56
N MET A 188 19.70 -1.84 15.79
CA MET A 188 18.48 -1.60 15.01
C MET A 188 18.79 -0.86 13.72
N TYR A 189 17.99 -1.16 12.71
CA TYR A 189 17.89 -0.39 11.49
C TYR A 189 16.41 -0.24 11.14
N ALA A 190 15.95 0.99 10.88
CA ALA A 190 14.57 1.25 10.51
C ALA A 190 14.48 2.36 9.46
N ILE A 191 13.51 2.24 8.56
CA ILE A 191 13.24 3.20 7.49
C ILE A 191 11.74 3.40 7.30
N ASP A 192 11.36 4.55 6.78
CA ASP A 192 10.07 4.72 6.11
C ASP A 192 10.18 4.19 4.68
N PRO A 193 9.44 3.13 4.29
CA PRO A 193 9.55 2.53 2.97
C PRO A 193 8.99 3.41 1.84
N ARG A 194 8.35 4.54 2.17
CA ARG A 194 7.76 5.45 1.18
C ARG A 194 8.79 6.41 0.59
N ASP A 195 9.77 6.82 1.39
CA ASP A 195 10.78 7.81 1.01
C ASP A 195 12.23 7.35 1.29
N GLY A 196 12.42 6.26 2.04
CA GLY A 196 13.72 5.70 2.39
C GLY A 196 14.41 6.41 3.56
N ASN A 197 13.75 7.35 4.24
CA ASN A 197 14.34 8.05 5.38
C ASN A 197 14.50 7.10 6.57
N GLU A 198 15.66 7.15 7.22
CA GLU A 198 15.92 6.38 8.43
C GLU A 198 15.11 6.89 9.63
N LEU A 199 14.73 5.96 10.51
CA LEU A 199 13.95 6.22 11.71
C LEU A 199 14.69 5.71 12.94
N GLU A 200 14.68 6.51 14.01
CA GLU A 200 15.16 6.08 15.31
C GLU A 200 14.04 5.41 16.10
N LEU A 201 14.04 4.08 16.14
CA LEU A 201 13.06 3.29 16.88
C LEU A 201 13.71 2.58 18.08
N LYS A 202 12.87 2.14 19.02
CA LYS A 202 13.22 1.32 20.19
C LYS A 202 12.30 0.12 20.22
N VAL A 203 12.88 -1.08 20.35
CA VAL A 203 12.18 -2.35 20.29
C VAL A 203 12.50 -3.11 21.56
N ASP A 204 11.47 -3.59 22.26
CA ASP A 204 11.65 -4.43 23.44
C ASP A 204 11.59 -5.91 23.04
N LEU A 205 12.71 -6.62 23.20
CA LEU A 205 12.83 -8.08 23.01
C LEU A 205 13.11 -8.81 24.33
N SER A 206 12.62 -8.29 25.45
CA SER A 206 12.78 -8.88 26.79
C SER A 206 11.88 -10.11 27.01
N PHE A 207 12.01 -11.12 26.17
CA PHE A 207 11.28 -12.38 26.27
C PHE A 207 11.96 -13.38 27.20
N SER A 208 11.18 -14.31 27.75
CA SER A 208 11.74 -15.54 28.35
C SER A 208 11.92 -16.62 27.28
N LYS A 209 12.71 -17.67 27.57
CA LYS A 209 12.82 -18.85 26.68
C LYS A 209 11.46 -19.50 26.41
N ALA A 210 10.56 -19.49 27.40
CA ALA A 210 9.20 -20.02 27.25
C ALA A 210 8.34 -19.15 26.32
N ASP A 211 8.50 -17.82 26.37
CA ASP A 211 7.82 -16.92 25.44
C ASP A 211 8.32 -17.13 24.01
N VAL A 212 9.63 -17.22 23.81
CA VAL A 212 10.23 -17.47 22.48
C VAL A 212 9.74 -18.80 21.91
N ALA A 213 9.70 -19.87 22.71
CA ALA A 213 9.13 -21.15 22.27
C ALA A 213 7.65 -21.01 21.85
N ALA A 214 6.83 -20.29 22.62
CA ALA A 214 5.43 -20.05 22.27
C ALA A 214 5.28 -19.20 21.00
N ILE A 215 6.18 -18.25 20.77
CA ILE A 215 6.24 -17.44 19.54
C ILE A 215 6.55 -18.33 18.34
N CYS A 216 7.61 -19.14 18.39
CA CYS A 216 8.01 -20.03 17.30
C CYS A 216 6.96 -21.12 17.01
N ASP A 217 6.16 -21.50 18.00
CA ASP A 217 4.98 -22.35 17.86
C ASP A 217 3.73 -21.61 17.32
N TYR A 218 3.86 -20.33 16.93
CA TYR A 218 2.78 -19.47 16.44
C TYR A 218 1.63 -19.23 17.44
N LYS A 219 1.83 -19.51 18.74
CA LYS A 219 0.80 -19.32 19.78
C LYS A 219 0.56 -17.84 20.14
N ARG A 220 1.44 -16.95 19.68
CA ARG A 220 1.42 -15.49 19.92
C ARG A 220 0.99 -14.69 18.69
N ALA A 221 0.51 -15.37 17.64
CA ALA A 221 0.03 -14.77 16.40
C ALA A 221 -1.48 -14.46 16.45
N SER A 222 -1.90 -13.60 17.39
CA SER A 222 -3.31 -13.23 17.57
C SER A 222 -3.93 -12.62 16.31
N GLN A 223 -5.10 -13.14 15.89
CA GLN A 223 -5.88 -12.57 14.78
C GLN A 223 -6.36 -11.15 15.10
N GLU A 224 -6.77 -10.89 16.34
CA GLU A 224 -7.22 -9.56 16.77
C GLU A 224 -6.06 -8.56 16.72
N GLY A 225 -4.88 -8.95 17.18
CA GLY A 225 -3.70 -8.11 17.12
C GLY A 225 -3.24 -7.83 15.69
N MET A 226 -3.36 -8.82 14.79
CA MET A 226 -3.11 -8.62 13.36
C MET A 226 -4.11 -7.66 12.72
N HIS A 227 -5.41 -7.81 13.03
CA HIS A 227 -6.45 -6.87 12.58
C HIS A 227 -6.19 -5.45 13.08
N PHE A 228 -5.75 -5.30 14.33
CA PHE A 228 -5.39 -4.01 14.89
C PHE A 228 -4.21 -3.37 14.14
N ALA A 229 -3.13 -4.14 13.91
CA ALA A 229 -1.95 -3.66 13.17
C ALA A 229 -2.31 -3.24 11.73
N VAL A 230 -3.12 -4.03 11.02
CA VAL A 230 -3.63 -3.67 9.69
C VAL A 230 -4.49 -2.42 9.76
N GLY A 231 -5.37 -2.30 10.76
CA GLY A 231 -6.25 -1.15 10.95
C GLY A 231 -5.49 0.17 11.09
N GLU A 232 -4.40 0.18 11.86
CA GLU A 232 -3.55 1.37 12.02
C GLU A 232 -2.90 1.79 10.70
N VAL A 233 -2.33 0.83 9.96
CA VAL A 233 -1.70 1.12 8.66
C VAL A 233 -2.73 1.58 7.63
N MET A 234 -3.93 0.97 7.64
CA MET A 234 -5.04 1.39 6.79
C MET A 234 -5.52 2.80 7.13
N ARG A 235 -5.55 3.19 8.40
CA ARG A 235 -5.88 4.56 8.82
C ARG A 235 -4.89 5.57 8.22
N ILE A 236 -3.59 5.31 8.33
CA ILE A 236 -2.52 6.17 7.79
C ILE A 236 -2.63 6.26 6.26
N GLY A 237 -2.73 5.09 5.60
CA GLY A 237 -2.86 5.01 4.14
C GLY A 237 -4.12 5.71 3.62
N TYR A 238 -5.25 5.58 4.33
CA TYR A 238 -6.49 6.25 4.00
C TYR A 238 -6.35 7.76 4.12
N ALA A 239 -5.83 8.28 5.23
CA ALA A 239 -5.61 9.71 5.42
C ALA A 239 -4.72 10.31 4.32
N ALA A 240 -3.63 9.64 3.96
CA ALA A 240 -2.77 10.06 2.86
C ALA A 240 -3.49 10.03 1.50
N SER A 241 -4.33 9.02 1.26
CA SER A 241 -5.14 8.93 0.04
C SER A 241 -6.17 10.06 -0.07
N LEU A 242 -6.85 10.38 1.04
CA LEU A 242 -7.79 11.51 1.12
C LEU A 242 -7.12 12.83 0.73
N GLU A 243 -5.92 13.07 1.24
CA GLU A 243 -5.16 14.29 0.98
C GLU A 243 -4.70 14.37 -0.48
N ARG A 244 -4.18 13.27 -1.05
CA ARG A 244 -3.84 13.22 -2.48
C ARG A 244 -5.05 13.50 -3.36
N GLN A 245 -6.18 12.86 -3.06
CA GLN A 245 -7.42 13.05 -3.82
C GLN A 245 -7.90 14.51 -3.73
N LYS A 246 -7.84 15.12 -2.54
CA LYS A 246 -8.18 16.53 -2.35
C LYS A 246 -7.32 17.43 -3.23
N ASN A 247 -6.00 17.24 -3.21
CA ASN A 247 -5.05 18.06 -3.95
C ASN A 247 -5.20 17.88 -5.46
N LYS A 248 -5.44 16.65 -5.93
CA LYS A 248 -5.73 16.36 -7.33
C LYS A 248 -6.98 17.11 -7.81
N VAL A 249 -8.11 16.92 -7.13
CA VAL A 249 -9.40 17.54 -7.53
C VAL A 249 -9.31 19.06 -7.47
N LEU A 250 -8.61 19.61 -6.47
CA LEU A 250 -8.38 21.05 -6.37
C LEU A 250 -7.54 21.58 -7.55
N GLY A 251 -6.44 20.91 -7.90
CA GLY A 251 -5.61 21.28 -9.05
C GLY A 251 -6.41 21.27 -10.35
N GLU A 252 -7.15 20.20 -10.61
CA GLU A 252 -8.02 20.09 -11.80
C GLU A 252 -9.12 21.15 -11.83
N ALA A 253 -9.67 21.52 -10.67
CA ALA A 253 -10.67 22.59 -10.56
C ALA A 253 -10.08 23.97 -10.85
N VAL A 254 -8.86 24.25 -10.38
CA VAL A 254 -8.13 25.48 -10.67
C VAL A 254 -7.80 25.58 -12.15
N ASP A 255 -7.23 24.52 -12.74
CA ASP A 255 -6.89 24.48 -14.16
C ASP A 255 -8.12 24.69 -15.04
N TYR A 256 -9.22 23.99 -14.72
CA TYR A 256 -10.50 24.18 -15.39
C TYR A 256 -11.03 25.61 -15.24
N GLY A 257 -10.98 26.15 -14.03
CA GLY A 257 -11.43 27.50 -13.74
C GLY A 257 -10.64 28.55 -14.53
N LEU A 258 -9.31 28.45 -14.56
CA LEU A 258 -8.44 29.36 -15.31
C LEU A 258 -8.72 29.29 -16.82
N ALA A 259 -8.84 28.08 -17.38
CA ALA A 259 -9.12 27.88 -18.79
C ALA A 259 -10.50 28.44 -19.23
N ASN A 260 -11.45 28.58 -18.31
CA ASN A 260 -12.85 28.93 -18.62
C ASN A 260 -13.32 30.26 -18.00
N CYS A 261 -12.48 30.95 -17.21
CA CYS A 261 -12.82 32.23 -16.59
C CYS A 261 -12.82 33.42 -17.57
N GLY A 262 -12.30 33.23 -18.78
CA GLY A 262 -12.25 34.26 -19.84
C GLY A 262 -10.97 35.08 -19.87
N ALA A 263 -10.07 34.92 -18.89
CA ALA A 263 -8.74 35.50 -18.89
C ALA A 263 -7.79 34.71 -19.80
N LYS A 264 -6.82 35.40 -20.41
CA LYS A 264 -5.70 34.77 -21.13
C LYS A 264 -4.47 34.70 -20.24
N GLU A 265 -3.55 33.82 -20.60
CA GLU A 265 -2.26 33.72 -19.92
C GLU A 265 -1.51 35.07 -19.99
N GLY A 266 -1.09 35.57 -18.83
CA GLY A 266 -0.45 36.89 -18.69
C GLY A 266 -1.40 38.06 -18.41
N ASP A 267 -2.72 37.86 -18.48
CA ASP A 267 -3.67 38.92 -18.13
C ASP A 267 -3.70 39.19 -16.61
N ILE A 268 -3.93 40.45 -16.25
CA ILE A 268 -4.32 40.79 -14.88
C ILE A 268 -5.78 40.36 -14.68
N LEU A 269 -6.04 39.52 -13.68
CA LEU A 269 -7.39 39.06 -13.37
C LEU A 269 -8.26 40.23 -12.88
N THR A 270 -9.39 40.45 -13.56
CA THR A 270 -10.42 41.41 -13.16
C THR A 270 -11.32 40.81 -12.08
N GLU A 271 -12.13 41.64 -11.41
CA GLU A 271 -13.15 41.14 -10.47
C GLU A 271 -14.13 40.16 -11.12
N GLU A 272 -14.47 40.37 -12.39
CA GLU A 272 -15.33 39.44 -13.14
C GLU A 272 -14.66 38.09 -13.37
N HIS A 273 -13.37 38.09 -13.74
CA HIS A 273 -12.58 36.87 -13.87
C HIS A 273 -12.51 36.12 -12.53
N LEU A 274 -12.26 36.83 -11.43
CA LEU A 274 -12.19 36.23 -10.09
C LEU A 274 -13.52 35.61 -9.64
N ARG A 275 -14.64 36.31 -9.92
CA ARG A 275 -15.98 35.78 -9.62
C ARG A 275 -16.26 34.51 -10.41
N LYS A 276 -15.99 34.53 -11.72
CA LYS A 276 -16.23 33.38 -12.60
C LYS A 276 -15.31 32.20 -12.27
N LEU A 277 -14.04 32.48 -11.97
CA LEU A 277 -13.07 31.49 -11.51
C LEU A 277 -13.55 30.78 -10.24
N SER A 278 -13.99 31.56 -9.23
CA SER A 278 -14.49 31.01 -7.96
C SER A 278 -15.71 30.11 -8.19
N GLN A 279 -16.64 30.52 -9.06
CA GLN A 279 -17.81 29.72 -9.42
C GLN A 279 -17.40 28.39 -10.08
N LEU A 280 -16.54 28.44 -11.10
CA LEU A 280 -16.11 27.25 -11.86
C LEU A 280 -15.34 26.25 -10.97
N ILE A 281 -14.49 26.75 -10.07
CA ILE A 281 -13.79 25.91 -9.10
C ILE A 281 -14.80 25.21 -8.17
N ALA A 282 -15.78 25.95 -7.62
CA ALA A 282 -16.78 25.39 -6.73
C ALA A 282 -17.65 24.33 -7.44
N GLU A 283 -18.08 24.60 -8.67
CA GLU A 283 -18.82 23.65 -9.51
C GLU A 283 -18.01 22.37 -9.74
N LYS A 284 -16.74 22.48 -10.11
CA LYS A 284 -15.86 21.32 -10.36
C LYS A 284 -15.56 20.53 -9.07
N MET A 285 -15.46 21.19 -7.93
CA MET A 285 -15.24 20.55 -6.62
C MET A 285 -16.49 19.90 -6.02
N THR A 286 -17.69 20.27 -6.48
CA THR A 286 -18.97 19.84 -5.88
C THR A 286 -19.10 18.31 -5.74
N PRO A 287 -18.78 17.46 -6.74
CA PRO A 287 -18.88 16.01 -6.60
C PRO A 287 -18.02 15.45 -5.45
N TYR A 288 -16.80 15.97 -5.30
CA TYR A 288 -15.91 15.59 -4.20
C TYR A 288 -16.49 15.99 -2.83
N LEU A 289 -16.98 17.23 -2.70
CA LEU A 289 -17.57 17.72 -1.45
C LEU A 289 -18.83 16.92 -1.06
N LEU A 290 -19.71 16.64 -2.02
CA LEU A 290 -20.91 15.84 -1.79
C LEU A 290 -20.59 14.42 -1.32
N GLN A 291 -19.55 13.80 -1.88
CA GLN A 291 -19.09 12.48 -1.43
C GLN A 291 -18.62 12.50 0.03
N ARG A 292 -18.00 13.59 0.49
CA ARG A 292 -17.52 13.74 1.88
C ARG A 292 -18.66 13.98 2.88
N ILE A 293 -19.73 14.64 2.45
CA ILE A 293 -20.89 14.94 3.30
C ILE A 293 -21.82 13.73 3.43
N LYS A 294 -21.96 12.93 2.36
CA LYS A 294 -22.70 11.66 2.38
C LYS A 294 -21.91 10.61 3.17
N LYS A 295 -21.94 10.73 4.51
CA LYS A 295 -21.45 9.69 5.43
C LYS A 295 -22.25 8.41 5.28
#